data_AF-A0A399PXQ8-F1
#
_entry.id   AF-A0A399PXQ8-F1
#
_cell.length_a   1.000
_cell.length_b   1.000
_cell.length_c   1.000
_cell.angle_alpha   90.00
_cell.angle_beta   90.00
_cell.angle_gamma   90.00
#
_symmetry.space_group_name_H-M   'P 1'
#
loop_
_entity.id
_entity.type
_entity.pdbx_description
1 polymer ?
#
loop_
_entity_poly.entity_id
_entity_poly.type
_entity_poly.pdbx_seq_one_letter_code
_entity_poly.pdbx_strand_id
1 'polypeptide(L)'
;MTSSTPNRDRDSAGPDVDASGIDWGSGGIETQFGWSIQAVYQGFVRTAQTAVADVPGGPRGYQVLVAITTEEPTSQLALAQRLGIDKTQMTYVIDALAERGHVERQPHPSDRRIRPYCDGYEVRDRRIGVLATGPGSLHHVQMLRQWSADVTFLIAGGMADGQPLDFDDATRAGIDARGIRVEEAAVVRVLGELGALEGVELADGRILPLDSLFAMPGVAPRDGIARALGATTEDAPWGPFVAADPMGQTSVPGLLIAGNASSGSANVPVAMAAGTMAGAMANAGMVTEDVATAVAATATAAADQAPVASPAGRMSASSPAATSVSTSSPVSAS
;
A
#
# COMPACT_ATOMS: atom_id res chain seq x y z
N MET A 1 29.16 45.94 27.53
CA MET A 1 27.94 46.10 28.34
C MET A 1 26.96 45.04 27.90
N THR A 2 26.88 43.96 28.68
CA THR A 2 26.02 42.79 28.45
C THR A 2 24.58 43.13 28.83
N SER A 3 23.65 42.98 27.88
CA SER A 3 22.21 43.19 28.07
C SER A 3 21.56 41.86 28.45
N SER A 4 21.21 41.72 29.73
CA SER A 4 20.44 40.60 30.27
C SER A 4 18.95 40.81 30.05
N THR A 5 18.30 39.90 29.34
CA THR A 5 16.83 39.78 29.31
C THR A 5 16.43 38.73 30.37
N PRO A 6 15.48 39.02 31.29
CA PRO A 6 15.14 38.11 32.36
C PRO A 6 14.28 36.94 31.85
N ASN A 7 14.72 35.73 32.16
CA ASN A 7 14.00 34.48 31.93
C ASN A 7 12.74 34.47 32.82
N ARG A 8 11.55 34.28 32.21
CA ARG A 8 10.29 34.13 32.95
C ARG A 8 10.30 32.83 33.73
N ASP A 9 10.03 32.95 35.02
CA ASP A 9 9.82 31.86 35.97
C ASP A 9 8.91 30.78 35.40
N ARG A 10 9.46 29.56 35.28
CA ARG A 10 8.73 28.32 35.03
C ARG A 10 8.46 27.59 36.34
N ASP A 11 7.83 28.25 37.31
CA ASP A 11 7.38 27.60 38.55
C ASP A 11 5.85 27.59 38.60
N SER A 12 5.24 26.91 37.63
CA SER A 12 3.91 26.30 37.82
C SER A 12 4.12 24.80 37.79
N ALA A 13 4.27 24.23 38.99
CA ALA A 13 4.47 22.82 39.22
C ALA A 13 3.34 22.01 38.57
N GLY A 14 3.70 21.21 37.55
CA GLY A 14 2.92 20.03 37.22
C GLY A 14 2.93 19.06 38.43
N PRO A 15 2.00 18.10 38.52
CA PRO A 15 1.98 17.17 39.63
C PRO A 15 3.32 16.45 39.73
N ASP A 16 3.97 16.61 40.89
CA ASP A 16 5.27 16.04 41.21
C ASP A 16 5.11 14.52 41.23
N VAL A 17 5.69 13.85 40.24
CA VAL A 17 5.65 12.38 40.16
C VAL A 17 6.76 11.86 41.05
N ASP A 18 6.40 11.46 42.26
CA ASP A 18 7.33 10.83 43.20
C ASP A 18 7.89 9.52 42.61
N ALA A 19 9.13 9.60 42.12
CA ALA A 19 9.86 8.48 41.54
C ALA A 19 10.77 7.76 42.56
N SER A 20 10.73 8.15 43.84
CA SER A 20 11.61 7.60 44.88
C SER A 20 11.32 6.14 45.25
N GLY A 21 10.14 5.62 44.85
CA GLY A 21 9.71 4.24 45.08
C GLY A 21 10.02 3.25 43.95
N ILE A 22 10.66 3.65 42.85
CA ILE A 22 10.93 2.77 41.70
C ILE A 22 12.20 1.95 41.95
N ASP A 23 12.08 0.62 41.94
CA ASP A 23 13.23 -0.29 41.96
C ASP A 23 13.87 -0.37 40.56
N TRP A 24 15.10 0.15 40.44
CA TRP A 24 15.88 0.16 39.20
C TRP A 24 16.71 -1.11 38.98
N GLY A 25 16.59 -2.13 39.85
CA GLY A 25 17.14 -3.47 39.61
C GLY A 25 16.39 -4.21 38.49
N SER A 26 16.98 -5.28 37.94
CA SER A 26 16.41 -6.00 36.79
C SER A 26 14.96 -6.50 37.02
N GLY A 27 14.63 -6.96 38.23
CA GLY A 27 13.27 -7.37 38.57
C GLY A 27 12.26 -6.22 38.67
N GLY A 28 12.69 -5.05 39.15
CA GLY A 28 11.87 -3.83 39.19
C GLY A 28 11.70 -3.18 37.81
N ILE A 29 12.73 -3.23 36.97
CA ILE A 29 12.65 -2.81 35.56
C ILE A 29 11.65 -3.68 34.79
N GLU A 30 11.62 -4.99 34.99
CA GLU A 30 10.68 -5.86 34.27
C GLU A 30 9.22 -5.69 34.73
N THR A 31 8.99 -5.39 36.02
CA THR A 31 7.63 -5.38 36.61
C THR A 31 7.05 -3.99 36.86
N GLN A 32 7.86 -3.02 37.29
CA GLN A 32 7.42 -1.67 37.65
C GLN A 32 7.63 -0.66 36.53
N PHE A 33 8.66 -0.78 35.70
CA PHE A 33 8.88 0.15 34.58
C PHE A 33 7.81 0.00 33.51
N GLY A 34 7.45 -1.23 33.13
CA GLY A 34 6.35 -1.48 32.18
C GLY A 34 5.01 -0.93 32.69
N TRP A 35 4.72 -1.11 33.98
CA TRP A 35 3.55 -0.53 34.63
C TRP A 35 3.60 1.00 34.68
N SER A 36 4.76 1.58 35.02
CA SER A 36 4.96 3.02 35.11
C SER A 36 4.87 3.71 33.74
N ILE A 37 5.40 3.09 32.69
CA ILE A 37 5.22 3.57 31.30
C ILE A 37 3.74 3.60 30.97
N GLN A 38 3.01 2.53 31.25
CA GLN A 38 1.58 2.48 30.97
C GLN A 38 0.83 3.54 31.79
N ALA A 39 1.15 3.72 33.08
CA ALA A 39 0.53 4.72 33.93
C ALA A 39 0.79 6.15 33.44
N VAL A 40 2.04 6.47 33.09
CA VAL A 40 2.43 7.76 32.50
C VAL A 40 1.74 7.97 31.17
N TYR A 41 1.70 6.96 30.30
CA TYR A 41 1.01 7.03 29.01
C TYR A 41 -0.50 7.28 29.20
N GLN A 42 -1.16 6.57 30.09
CA GLN A 42 -2.59 6.76 30.37
C GLN A 42 -2.89 8.12 31.00
N GLY A 43 -2.02 8.59 31.91
CA GLY A 43 -2.09 9.93 32.50
C GLY A 43 -1.93 11.03 31.44
N PHE A 44 -0.95 10.87 30.56
CA PHE A 44 -0.73 11.75 29.42
C PHE A 44 -1.93 11.75 28.47
N VAL A 45 -2.44 10.59 28.06
CA VAL A 45 -3.60 10.46 27.16
C VAL A 45 -4.81 11.18 27.74
N ARG A 46 -5.13 10.96 29.02
CA ARG A 46 -6.26 11.62 29.70
C ARG A 46 -6.12 13.14 29.72
N THR A 47 -4.92 13.61 30.06
CA THR A 47 -4.62 15.05 30.13
C THR A 47 -4.68 15.69 28.75
N ALA A 48 -4.08 15.06 27.74
CA ALA A 48 -4.11 15.51 26.36
C ALA A 48 -5.54 15.54 25.81
N GLN A 49 -6.34 14.48 26.02
CA GLN A 49 -7.74 14.44 25.61
C GLN A 49 -8.55 15.59 26.19
N THR A 50 -8.32 15.92 27.46
CA THR A 50 -9.00 17.04 28.13
C THR A 50 -8.54 18.38 27.55
N ALA A 51 -7.24 18.55 27.33
CA ALA A 51 -6.65 19.80 26.83
C ALA A 51 -7.09 20.15 25.40
N VAL A 52 -7.39 19.14 24.57
CA VAL A 52 -7.83 19.33 23.18
C VAL A 52 -9.26 18.83 22.94
N ALA A 53 -10.11 18.85 23.96
CA ALA A 53 -11.48 18.34 23.88
C ALA A 53 -12.31 18.99 22.77
N ASP A 54 -12.06 20.27 22.48
CA ASP A 54 -12.78 21.03 21.45
C ASP A 54 -12.23 20.83 20.03
N VAL A 55 -11.06 20.20 19.89
CA VAL A 55 -10.44 19.91 18.59
C VAL A 55 -11.09 18.66 18.00
N PRO A 56 -11.65 18.73 16.77
CA PRO A 56 -12.21 17.54 16.11
C PRO A 56 -11.17 16.43 15.96
N GLY A 57 -11.52 15.21 16.37
CA GLY A 57 -10.58 14.09 16.41
C GLY A 57 -9.64 14.08 17.62
N GLY A 58 -9.84 15.00 18.58
CA GLY A 58 -9.13 15.05 19.86
C GLY A 58 -7.60 15.16 19.68
N PRO A 59 -6.80 14.40 20.44
CA PRO A 59 -5.33 14.44 20.35
C PRO A 59 -4.79 14.21 18.94
N ARG A 60 -5.44 13.35 18.14
CA ARG A 60 -5.03 13.09 16.74
C ARG A 60 -5.32 14.27 15.84
N GLY A 61 -6.48 14.91 16.01
CA GLY A 61 -6.81 16.14 15.30
C GLY A 61 -5.81 17.25 15.59
N TYR A 62 -5.42 17.40 16.86
CA TYR A 62 -4.39 18.35 17.25
C TYR A 62 -3.03 18.03 16.62
N GLN A 63 -2.60 16.75 16.63
CA GLN A 63 -1.36 16.33 15.96
C GLN A 63 -1.36 16.65 14.47
N VAL A 64 -2.49 16.40 13.79
CA VAL A 64 -2.69 16.77 12.38
C VAL A 64 -2.54 18.27 12.19
N LEU A 65 -3.23 19.10 12.99
CA LEU A 65 -3.16 20.56 12.92
C LEU A 65 -1.75 21.09 13.15
N VAL A 66 -1.02 20.54 14.13
CA VAL A 66 0.38 20.92 14.37
C VAL A 66 1.21 20.59 13.14
N ALA A 67 1.17 19.33 12.67
CA ALA A 67 1.98 18.90 11.54
C ALA A 67 1.76 19.75 10.28
N ILE A 68 0.51 20.05 9.92
CA ILE A 68 0.22 20.84 8.71
C ILE A 68 0.52 22.35 8.86
N THR A 69 0.69 22.85 10.09
CA THR A 69 1.02 24.27 10.34
C THR A 69 2.50 24.51 10.57
N THR A 70 3.25 23.48 10.98
CA THR A 70 4.70 23.57 11.22
C THR A 70 5.53 23.05 10.07
N GLU A 71 4.93 22.36 9.10
CA GLU A 71 5.62 21.70 7.99
C GLU A 71 4.91 21.98 6.66
N GLU A 72 5.55 21.63 5.55
CA GLU A 72 4.90 21.70 4.24
C GLU A 72 3.68 20.75 4.19
N PRO A 73 2.54 21.20 3.62
CA PRO A 73 1.37 20.35 3.45
C PRO A 73 1.71 19.10 2.62
N THR A 74 1.37 17.92 3.14
CA THR A 74 1.59 16.64 2.46
C THR A 74 0.26 15.91 2.23
N SER A 75 0.30 14.83 1.44
CA SER A 75 -0.87 13.97 1.26
C SER A 75 -1.36 13.38 2.60
N GLN A 76 -2.66 13.11 2.70
CA GLN A 76 -3.26 12.48 3.89
C GLN A 76 -2.55 11.16 4.26
N LEU A 77 -2.11 10.38 3.26
CA LEU A 77 -1.38 9.14 3.47
C LEU A 77 0.02 9.39 4.08
N ALA A 78 0.74 10.40 3.59
CA ALA A 78 2.04 10.77 4.15
C ALA A 78 1.91 11.24 5.59
N LEU A 79 0.87 12.03 5.88
CA LEU A 79 0.56 12.49 7.23
C LEU A 79 0.20 11.32 8.17
N ALA A 80 -0.58 10.34 7.68
CA ALA A 80 -0.94 9.14 8.42
C ALA A 80 0.29 8.32 8.82
N GLN A 81 1.19 8.08 7.86
CA GLN A 81 2.45 7.36 8.08
C GLN A 81 3.36 8.09 9.06
N ARG A 82 3.50 9.42 8.91
CA ARG A 82 4.33 10.25 9.78
C ARG A 82 3.85 10.25 11.22
N LEU A 83 2.54 10.40 11.42
CA LEU A 83 1.94 10.51 12.76
C LEU A 83 1.63 9.16 13.40
N GLY A 84 1.89 8.05 12.71
CA GLY A 84 1.50 6.71 13.18
C GLY A 84 -0.02 6.54 13.33
N ILE A 85 -0.80 7.29 12.55
CA ILE A 85 -2.26 7.22 12.55
C ILE A 85 -2.66 6.25 11.43
N ASP A 86 -3.53 5.28 11.75
CA ASP A 86 -4.09 4.38 10.73
C ASP A 86 -4.76 5.19 9.60
N LYS A 87 -4.60 4.73 8.35
CA LYS A 87 -5.10 5.43 7.16
C LYS A 87 -6.61 5.72 7.23
N THR A 88 -7.39 4.80 7.79
CA THR A 88 -8.85 4.91 7.88
C THR A 88 -9.21 5.93 8.96
N GLN A 89 -8.49 5.90 10.08
CA GLN A 89 -8.63 6.88 11.16
C GLN A 89 -8.22 8.28 10.71
N MET A 90 -7.18 8.41 9.88
CA MET A 90 -6.79 9.69 9.30
C MET A 90 -7.92 10.32 8.48
N THR A 91 -8.61 9.54 7.66
CA THR A 91 -9.76 10.04 6.87
C THR A 91 -10.81 10.67 7.78
N TYR A 92 -11.22 9.97 8.85
CA TYR A 92 -12.20 10.48 9.81
C TYR A 92 -11.72 11.73 10.56
N VAL A 93 -10.44 11.77 10.96
CA VAL A 93 -9.86 12.94 11.63
C VAL A 93 -9.90 14.15 10.70
N ILE A 94 -9.50 13.97 9.44
CA ILE A 94 -9.51 15.05 8.45
C ILE A 94 -10.94 15.47 8.11
N ASP A 95 -11.89 14.54 7.96
CA ASP A 95 -13.31 14.85 7.72
C ASP A 95 -13.87 15.72 8.85
N ALA A 96 -13.62 15.33 10.11
CA ALA A 96 -14.11 16.07 11.27
C ALA A 96 -13.46 17.45 11.40
N LEU A 97 -12.18 17.59 11.05
CA LEU A 97 -11.51 18.89 11.01
C LEU A 97 -12.04 19.76 9.87
N ALA A 98 -12.31 19.18 8.70
CA ALA A 98 -12.80 19.91 7.53
C ALA A 98 -14.24 20.38 7.71
N GLU A 99 -15.10 19.54 8.31
CA GLU A 99 -16.49 19.88 8.63
C GLU A 99 -16.58 21.09 9.57
N ARG A 100 -15.60 21.25 10.48
CA ARG A 100 -15.50 22.42 11.36
C ARG A 100 -14.67 23.57 10.79
N GLY A 101 -14.25 23.47 9.53
CA GLY A 101 -13.49 24.52 8.84
C GLY A 101 -12.06 24.72 9.34
N HIS A 102 -11.48 23.75 10.07
CA HIS A 102 -10.09 23.83 10.50
C HIS A 102 -9.08 23.48 9.41
N VAL A 103 -9.49 22.64 8.45
CA VAL A 103 -8.65 22.25 7.31
C VAL A 103 -9.47 22.26 6.02
N GLU A 104 -8.81 22.49 4.90
CA GLU A 104 -9.38 22.30 3.57
C GLU A 104 -8.59 21.21 2.83
N ARG A 105 -9.29 20.39 2.05
CA ARG A 105 -8.66 19.42 1.16
C ARG A 105 -8.44 20.07 -0.20
N GLN A 106 -7.17 20.25 -0.55
CA GLN A 106 -6.80 20.70 -1.89
C GLN A 106 -6.04 19.58 -2.62
N PRO A 107 -6.26 19.42 -3.93
CA PRO A 107 -5.39 18.58 -4.76
C PRO A 107 -3.93 18.99 -4.58
N HIS A 108 -3.02 18.01 -4.46
CA HIS A 108 -1.60 18.30 -4.26
C HIS A 108 -1.05 19.03 -5.50
N PRO A 109 -0.32 20.15 -5.36
CA PRO A 109 0.05 21.03 -6.49
C PRO A 109 0.87 20.34 -7.60
N SER A 110 1.51 19.22 -7.29
CA SER A 110 2.29 18.41 -8.25
C SER A 110 1.60 17.11 -8.73
N ASP A 111 0.42 16.75 -8.23
CA ASP A 111 -0.27 15.52 -8.68
C ASP A 111 -1.17 15.82 -9.88
N ARG A 112 -0.70 15.43 -11.08
CA ARG A 112 -1.32 15.73 -12.39
C ARG A 112 -1.95 14.50 -13.06
N ARG A 113 -2.26 13.46 -12.30
CA ARG A 113 -2.75 12.19 -12.86
C ARG A 113 -4.23 12.30 -13.25
N ILE A 114 -4.53 12.05 -14.53
CA ILE A 114 -5.88 12.03 -15.11
C ILE A 114 -6.05 10.73 -15.90
N ARG A 115 -7.14 9.97 -15.68
CA ARG A 115 -7.42 8.68 -16.34
C ARG A 115 -8.69 8.73 -17.20
N PRO A 116 -8.69 8.15 -18.42
CA PRO A 116 -9.81 8.23 -19.37
C PRO A 116 -11.18 7.80 -18.85
N TYR A 117 -11.21 6.74 -18.06
CA TYR A 117 -12.46 6.17 -17.54
C TYR A 117 -12.94 6.85 -16.26
N CYS A 118 -12.09 7.67 -15.64
CA CYS A 118 -12.41 8.41 -14.42
C CYS A 118 -12.76 9.88 -14.73
N ASP A 119 -12.07 10.47 -15.70
CA ASP A 119 -12.09 11.91 -15.95
C ASP A 119 -12.48 12.28 -17.39
N GLY A 120 -12.59 11.29 -18.30
CA GLY A 120 -12.85 11.54 -19.72
C GLY A 120 -14.24 12.13 -19.98
N TYR A 121 -15.23 11.78 -19.15
CA TYR A 121 -16.59 12.31 -19.28
C TYR A 121 -16.65 13.79 -18.89
N GLU A 122 -15.90 14.19 -17.87
CA GLU A 122 -15.85 15.53 -17.30
C GLU A 122 -15.26 16.56 -18.28
N VAL A 123 -14.38 16.10 -19.16
CA VAL A 123 -13.66 16.91 -20.14
C VAL A 123 -14.09 16.62 -21.58
N ARG A 124 -15.22 15.94 -21.76
CA ARG A 124 -15.80 15.68 -23.09
C ARG A 124 -16.01 16.97 -23.87
N ASP A 125 -15.90 16.87 -25.19
CA ASP A 125 -16.03 18.00 -26.13
C ASP A 125 -15.02 19.15 -25.93
N ARG A 126 -14.01 19.01 -25.05
CA ARG A 126 -12.93 19.99 -24.84
C ARG A 126 -11.67 19.67 -25.65
N ARG A 127 -10.71 20.61 -25.68
CA ARG A 127 -9.38 20.41 -26.29
C ARG A 127 -8.54 19.48 -25.42
N ILE A 128 -8.35 18.25 -25.87
CA ILE A 128 -7.61 17.22 -25.14
C ILE A 128 -6.23 17.02 -25.78
N GLY A 129 -5.18 17.18 -24.99
CA GLY A 129 -3.84 16.70 -25.34
C GLY A 129 -3.59 15.31 -24.77
N VAL A 130 -2.94 14.45 -25.54
CA VAL A 130 -2.45 13.14 -25.07
C VAL A 130 -0.94 13.11 -25.23
N LEU A 131 -0.22 13.17 -24.12
CA LEU A 131 1.23 13.07 -24.09
C LEU A 131 1.65 11.61 -24.22
N ALA A 132 2.41 11.30 -25.26
CA ALA A 132 2.97 9.98 -25.46
C ALA A 132 4.05 9.70 -24.41
N THR A 133 3.86 8.62 -23.66
CA THR A 133 4.79 8.15 -22.61
C THR A 133 5.20 6.68 -22.83
N GLY A 134 4.83 6.11 -23.97
CA GLY A 134 5.14 4.73 -24.38
C GLY A 134 4.15 4.18 -25.41
N PRO A 135 4.37 2.96 -25.94
CA PRO A 135 3.55 2.37 -27.01
C PRO A 135 2.04 2.29 -26.70
N GLY A 136 1.68 2.08 -25.43
CA GLY A 136 0.28 2.05 -25.02
C GLY A 136 -0.46 3.40 -25.21
N SER A 137 0.27 4.50 -25.42
CA SER A 137 -0.31 5.81 -25.73
C SER A 137 -1.08 5.81 -27.06
N LEU A 138 -0.73 4.92 -27.99
CA LEU A 138 -1.43 4.76 -29.27
C LEU A 138 -2.87 4.30 -29.07
N HIS A 139 -3.09 3.36 -28.17
CA HIS A 139 -4.46 2.95 -27.81
C HIS A 139 -5.15 4.04 -26.98
N HIS A 140 -4.42 4.67 -26.06
CA HIS A 140 -4.95 5.71 -25.18
C HIS A 140 -5.53 6.91 -25.93
N VAL A 141 -4.82 7.44 -26.94
CA VAL A 141 -5.30 8.58 -27.73
C VAL A 141 -6.57 8.22 -28.50
N GLN A 142 -6.65 6.99 -28.99
CA GLN A 142 -7.85 6.49 -29.65
C GLN A 142 -9.04 6.40 -28.69
N MET A 143 -8.83 6.01 -27.43
CA MET A 143 -9.90 6.00 -26.43
C MET A 143 -10.41 7.42 -26.14
N LEU A 144 -9.54 8.41 -25.95
CA LEU A 144 -9.97 9.78 -25.65
C LEU A 144 -10.68 10.48 -26.80
N ARG A 145 -10.41 10.04 -28.04
CA ARG A 145 -11.19 10.46 -29.21
C ARG A 145 -12.67 10.06 -29.13
N GLN A 146 -13.05 9.13 -28.24
CA GLN A 146 -14.46 8.82 -27.97
C GLN A 146 -15.17 9.92 -27.17
N TRP A 147 -14.43 10.72 -26.40
CA TRP A 147 -14.97 11.77 -25.53
C TRP A 147 -14.93 13.16 -26.15
N SER A 148 -13.94 13.45 -27.00
CA SER A 148 -13.85 14.72 -27.70
C SER A 148 -13.48 14.51 -29.16
N ALA A 149 -14.00 15.37 -30.03
CA ALA A 149 -13.52 15.46 -31.41
C ALA A 149 -12.19 16.23 -31.52
N ASP A 150 -11.85 17.02 -30.51
CA ASP A 150 -10.70 17.92 -30.53
C ASP A 150 -9.53 17.33 -29.72
N VAL A 151 -8.83 16.37 -30.32
CA VAL A 151 -7.72 15.64 -29.69
C VAL A 151 -6.41 15.91 -30.42
N THR A 152 -5.36 16.26 -29.67
CA THR A 152 -3.98 16.33 -30.16
C THR A 152 -3.11 15.27 -29.48
N PHE A 153 -2.48 14.42 -30.28
CA PHE A 153 -1.46 13.48 -29.85
C PHE A 153 -0.09 14.16 -29.87
N LEU A 154 0.50 14.31 -28.69
CA LEU A 154 1.80 14.94 -28.47
C LEU A 154 2.84 13.83 -28.40
N ILE A 155 3.52 13.56 -29.52
CA ILE A 155 4.34 12.35 -29.63
C ILE A 155 5.74 12.50 -29.03
N ALA A 156 6.17 13.72 -28.72
CA ALA A 156 7.50 14.04 -28.19
C ALA A 156 7.45 14.81 -26.87
N GLY A 157 8.47 14.62 -26.01
CA GLY A 157 8.60 15.28 -24.70
C GLY A 157 8.07 14.48 -23.50
N GLY A 158 7.42 13.34 -23.73
CA GLY A 158 6.91 12.46 -22.65
C GLY A 158 7.64 11.12 -22.48
N MET A 159 8.47 10.72 -23.46
CA MET A 159 9.26 9.48 -23.41
C MET A 159 10.49 9.64 -22.52
N ALA A 160 10.91 8.58 -21.83
CA ALA A 160 12.04 8.61 -20.90
C ALA A 160 13.40 8.88 -21.57
N ASP A 161 13.56 8.46 -22.83
CA ASP A 161 14.74 8.72 -23.68
C ASP A 161 14.67 10.07 -24.42
N GLY A 162 13.59 10.83 -24.22
CA GLY A 162 13.33 12.09 -24.88
C GLY A 162 13.02 11.99 -26.38
N GLN A 163 12.98 10.78 -26.95
CA GLN A 163 12.66 10.60 -28.37
C GLN A 163 11.15 10.71 -28.61
N PRO A 164 10.72 11.13 -29.81
CA PRO A 164 9.34 10.98 -30.21
C PRO A 164 8.92 9.50 -30.22
N LEU A 165 7.66 9.22 -29.88
CA LEU A 165 7.10 7.89 -30.05
C LEU A 165 7.00 7.55 -31.54
N ASP A 166 7.70 6.49 -31.95
CA ASP A 166 7.64 5.95 -33.30
C ASP A 166 6.44 5.00 -33.49
N PHE A 167 5.85 5.02 -34.68
CA PHE A 167 4.75 4.15 -35.09
C PHE A 167 4.64 4.11 -36.62
N ASP A 168 4.13 2.99 -37.14
CA ASP A 168 4.07 2.74 -38.58
C ASP A 168 3.02 3.58 -39.33
N ASP A 169 3.13 3.61 -40.66
CA ASP A 169 2.22 4.34 -41.54
C ASP A 169 0.76 3.88 -41.39
N ALA A 170 0.54 2.59 -41.07
CA ALA A 170 -0.80 2.05 -40.85
C ALA A 170 -1.43 2.62 -39.57
N THR A 171 -0.68 2.68 -38.48
CA THR A 171 -1.10 3.32 -37.23
C THR A 171 -1.34 4.80 -37.45
N ARG A 172 -0.45 5.48 -38.19
CA ARG A 172 -0.62 6.88 -38.56
C ARG A 172 -1.93 7.11 -39.30
N ALA A 173 -2.21 6.31 -40.33
CA ALA A 173 -3.45 6.39 -41.09
C ALA A 173 -4.69 6.21 -40.22
N GLY A 174 -4.64 5.32 -39.22
CA GLY A 174 -5.74 5.13 -38.26
C GLY A 174 -5.96 6.34 -37.32
N ILE A 175 -4.89 7.02 -36.92
CA ILE A 175 -4.94 8.27 -36.14
C ILE A 175 -5.57 9.38 -37.00
N ASP A 176 -5.09 9.55 -38.23
CA ASP A 176 -5.58 10.57 -39.17
C ASP A 176 -7.04 10.34 -39.57
N ALA A 177 -7.44 9.08 -39.84
CA ALA A 177 -8.81 8.72 -40.20
C ALA A 177 -9.83 9.06 -39.10
N ARG A 178 -9.39 9.16 -37.84
CA ARG A 178 -10.23 9.59 -36.72
C ARG A 178 -10.12 11.08 -36.41
N GLY A 179 -9.38 11.84 -37.22
CA GLY A 179 -9.21 13.28 -37.09
C GLY A 179 -8.40 13.68 -35.85
N ILE A 180 -7.54 12.78 -35.34
CA ILE A 180 -6.64 13.08 -34.24
C ILE A 180 -5.44 13.83 -34.80
N ARG A 181 -5.19 15.04 -34.30
CA ARG A 181 -4.04 15.85 -34.72
C ARG A 181 -2.77 15.26 -34.10
N VAL A 182 -1.68 15.15 -34.84
CA VAL A 182 -0.38 14.76 -34.29
C VAL A 182 0.53 15.97 -34.26
N GLU A 183 1.12 16.23 -33.10
CA GLU A 183 2.10 17.29 -32.89
C GLU A 183 3.47 16.66 -32.63
N GLU A 184 4.43 17.01 -33.48
CA GLU A 184 5.77 16.43 -33.51
C GLU A 184 6.76 17.22 -32.65
N ALA A 185 6.53 18.53 -32.46
CA ALA A 185 7.40 19.33 -31.62
C ALA A 185 7.29 18.87 -30.16
N ALA A 186 8.45 18.71 -29.51
CA ALA A 186 8.49 18.19 -28.14
C ALA A 186 7.81 19.15 -27.17
N VAL A 187 6.97 18.62 -26.29
CA VAL A 187 6.44 19.37 -25.15
C VAL A 187 7.58 19.63 -24.16
N VAL A 188 7.85 20.90 -23.86
CA VAL A 188 8.90 21.29 -22.91
C VAL A 188 8.35 21.83 -21.59
N ARG A 189 7.10 22.31 -21.59
CA ARG A 189 6.45 22.84 -20.38
C ARG A 189 4.94 22.69 -20.45
N VAL A 190 4.32 22.41 -19.31
CA VAL A 190 2.86 22.48 -19.15
C VAL A 190 2.51 23.85 -18.56
N LEU A 191 1.52 24.51 -19.14
CA LEU A 191 1.11 25.88 -18.81
C LEU A 191 -0.21 25.89 -18.03
N GLY A 192 -0.31 26.80 -17.06
CA GLY A 192 -1.46 26.94 -16.18
C GLY A 192 -1.24 26.29 -14.81
N GLU A 193 -2.20 26.55 -13.93
CA GLU A 193 -2.23 26.03 -12.56
C GLU A 193 -3.01 24.72 -12.49
N LEU A 194 -2.90 24.01 -11.36
CA LEU A 194 -3.65 22.77 -11.15
C LEU A 194 -5.17 23.05 -11.21
N GLY A 195 -5.88 22.29 -12.05
CA GLY A 195 -7.31 22.50 -12.30
C GLY A 195 -7.64 23.62 -13.31
N ALA A 196 -6.64 24.37 -13.76
CA ALA A 196 -6.76 25.45 -14.73
C ALA A 196 -5.66 25.33 -15.80
N LEU A 197 -5.67 24.21 -16.54
CA LEU A 197 -4.76 24.01 -17.66
C LEU A 197 -5.02 25.07 -18.75
N GLU A 198 -3.95 25.71 -19.20
CA GLU A 198 -4.00 26.66 -20.32
C GLU A 198 -3.46 26.04 -21.60
N GLY A 199 -2.51 25.11 -21.48
CA GLY A 199 -1.90 24.45 -22.64
C GLY A 199 -0.53 23.85 -22.35
N VAL A 200 0.25 23.68 -23.42
CA VAL A 200 1.64 23.24 -23.36
C VAL A 200 2.52 24.15 -24.24
N GLU A 201 3.74 24.37 -23.79
CA GLU A 201 4.80 25.01 -24.58
C GLU A 201 5.60 23.92 -25.31
N LEU A 202 5.83 24.15 -26.60
CA LEU A 202 6.57 23.28 -27.48
C LEU A 202 8.02 23.76 -27.63
N ALA A 203 8.93 22.88 -27.99
CA ALA A 203 10.37 23.18 -28.12
C ALA A 203 10.68 24.25 -29.18
N ASP A 204 9.77 24.48 -30.13
CA ASP A 204 9.87 25.53 -31.15
C ASP A 204 9.31 26.90 -30.67
N GLY A 205 8.92 27.00 -29.40
CA GLY A 205 8.38 28.19 -28.76
C GLY A 205 6.88 28.42 -28.99
N ARG A 206 6.19 27.57 -29.75
CA ARG A 206 4.73 27.65 -29.89
C ARG A 206 4.05 27.26 -28.58
N ILE A 207 2.89 27.87 -28.34
CA ILE A 207 1.97 27.45 -27.29
C ILE A 207 0.80 26.73 -27.95
N LEU A 208 0.58 25.48 -27.57
CA LEU A 208 -0.60 24.73 -27.95
C LEU A 208 -1.63 24.81 -26.81
N PRO A 209 -2.75 25.52 -27.00
CA PRO A 209 -3.74 25.66 -25.94
C PRO A 209 -4.54 24.36 -25.79
N LEU A 210 -4.70 23.90 -24.55
CA LEU A 210 -5.38 22.66 -24.20
C LEU A 210 -6.21 22.89 -22.94
N ASP A 211 -7.39 22.28 -22.87
CA ASP A 211 -8.25 22.33 -21.68
C ASP A 211 -7.97 21.14 -20.75
N SER A 212 -7.40 20.05 -21.28
CA SER A 212 -6.98 18.89 -20.50
C SER A 212 -5.79 18.18 -21.14
N LEU A 213 -4.92 17.60 -20.31
CA LEU A 213 -3.74 16.86 -20.74
C LEU A 213 -3.73 15.50 -20.06
N PHE A 214 -3.72 14.44 -20.86
CA PHE A 214 -3.65 13.06 -20.40
C PHE A 214 -2.29 12.47 -20.71
N ALA A 215 -1.80 11.61 -19.83
CA ALA A 215 -0.61 10.80 -20.05
C ALA A 215 -0.89 9.39 -19.53
N MET A 216 -0.18 8.40 -20.05
CA MET A 216 -0.26 7.02 -19.56
C MET A 216 1.11 6.59 -19.02
N PRO A 217 1.52 7.10 -17.85
CA PRO A 217 2.83 6.76 -17.30
C PRO A 217 2.90 5.26 -17.02
N GLY A 218 4.14 4.74 -16.99
CA GLY A 218 4.38 3.37 -16.56
C GLY A 218 3.82 3.10 -15.16
N VAL A 219 3.37 1.86 -14.93
CA VAL A 219 2.84 1.44 -13.64
C VAL A 219 3.97 0.84 -12.81
N ALA A 220 4.12 1.31 -11.57
CA ALA A 220 5.02 0.74 -10.57
C ALA A 220 4.19 0.13 -9.43
N PRO A 221 3.83 -1.17 -9.49
CA PRO A 221 3.08 -1.81 -8.42
C PRO A 221 3.88 -1.80 -7.12
N ARG A 222 3.19 -1.62 -5.99
CA ARG A 222 3.79 -1.69 -4.66
C ARG A 222 3.84 -3.13 -4.16
N ASP A 223 4.60 -3.98 -4.86
CA ASP A 223 4.66 -5.43 -4.66
C ASP A 223 5.99 -5.92 -4.05
N GLY A 224 6.85 -4.99 -3.60
CA GLY A 224 8.20 -5.30 -3.12
C GLY A 224 8.27 -6.33 -1.99
N ILE A 225 7.29 -6.35 -1.09
CA ILE A 225 7.19 -7.38 -0.03
C ILE A 225 6.98 -8.76 -0.64
N ALA A 226 6.07 -8.88 -1.60
CA ALA A 226 5.78 -10.16 -2.24
C ALA A 226 6.99 -10.69 -3.01
N ARG A 227 7.68 -9.83 -3.76
CA ARG A 227 8.93 -10.19 -4.46
C ARG A 227 10.02 -10.62 -3.47
N ALA A 228 10.19 -9.91 -2.36
CA ALA A 228 11.18 -10.25 -1.33
C ALA A 228 10.90 -11.62 -0.67
N LEU A 229 9.63 -12.02 -0.58
CA LEU A 229 9.20 -13.33 -0.10
C LEU A 229 9.33 -14.45 -1.17
N GLY A 230 9.79 -14.12 -2.37
CA GLY A 230 10.01 -15.09 -3.46
C GLY A 230 8.79 -15.32 -4.35
N ALA A 231 7.80 -14.41 -4.35
CA ALA A 231 6.67 -14.50 -5.27
C ALA A 231 7.15 -14.35 -6.73
N THR A 232 6.70 -15.26 -7.58
CA THR A 232 7.01 -15.23 -9.02
C THR A 232 6.32 -14.04 -9.69
N THR A 233 6.94 -13.50 -10.73
CA THR A 233 6.40 -12.39 -11.50
C THR A 233 6.15 -12.82 -12.94
N GLU A 234 5.12 -12.26 -13.55
CA GLU A 234 4.77 -12.45 -14.95
C GLU A 234 4.72 -11.12 -15.69
N ASP A 235 5.05 -11.15 -16.98
CA ASP A 235 4.90 -10.01 -17.86
C ASP A 235 3.42 -9.80 -18.18
N ALA A 236 2.89 -8.63 -17.83
CA ALA A 236 1.52 -8.22 -18.12
C ALA A 236 1.49 -6.96 -18.99
N PRO A 237 0.35 -6.60 -19.60
CA PRO A 237 0.23 -5.42 -20.47
C PRO A 237 0.64 -4.09 -19.81
N TRP A 238 0.67 -4.01 -18.48
CA TRP A 238 1.00 -2.83 -17.70
C TRP A 238 2.40 -2.90 -17.05
N GLY A 239 3.24 -3.86 -17.47
CA GLY A 239 4.54 -4.16 -16.89
C GLY A 239 4.54 -5.48 -16.11
N PRO A 240 5.65 -5.80 -15.41
CA PRO A 240 5.76 -7.03 -14.64
C PRO A 240 4.96 -6.93 -13.33
N PHE A 241 4.08 -7.90 -13.08
CA PHE A 241 3.29 -8.02 -11.84
C PHE A 241 3.60 -9.33 -11.12
N VAL A 242 3.34 -9.40 -9.82
CA VAL A 242 3.34 -10.67 -9.09
C VAL A 242 2.22 -11.55 -9.63
N ALA A 243 2.59 -12.76 -10.07
CA ALA A 243 1.65 -13.75 -10.56
C ALA A 243 0.77 -14.23 -9.40
N ALA A 244 -0.54 -14.22 -9.63
CA ALA A 244 -1.53 -14.70 -8.69
C ALA A 244 -2.73 -15.29 -9.41
N ASP A 245 -3.38 -16.26 -8.77
CA ASP A 245 -4.61 -16.84 -9.30
C ASP A 245 -5.81 -15.85 -9.18
N PRO A 246 -6.98 -16.17 -9.75
CA PRO A 246 -8.17 -15.30 -9.66
C PRO A 246 -8.65 -15.00 -8.23
N MET A 247 -8.17 -15.75 -7.26
CA MET A 247 -8.50 -15.60 -5.84
C MET A 247 -7.42 -14.79 -5.08
N GLY A 248 -6.34 -14.42 -5.76
CA GLY A 248 -5.25 -13.61 -5.23
C GLY A 248 -4.10 -14.43 -4.64
N GLN A 249 -4.11 -15.76 -4.77
CA GLN A 249 -3.05 -16.62 -4.23
C GLN A 249 -1.80 -16.52 -5.09
N THR A 250 -0.68 -16.15 -4.48
CA THR A 250 0.62 -16.10 -5.15
C THR A 250 1.31 -17.47 -5.17
N SER A 251 2.46 -17.56 -5.83
CA SER A 251 3.33 -18.75 -5.78
C SER A 251 3.89 -19.06 -4.38
N VAL A 252 3.85 -18.10 -3.45
CA VAL A 252 4.27 -18.29 -2.06
C VAL A 252 3.05 -18.71 -1.24
N PRO A 253 3.05 -19.91 -0.64
CA PRO A 253 1.93 -20.37 0.19
C PRO A 253 1.61 -19.38 1.31
N GLY A 254 0.31 -19.08 1.50
CA GLY A 254 -0.16 -18.13 2.52
C GLY A 254 0.03 -16.66 2.17
N LEU A 255 0.72 -16.33 1.07
CA LEU A 255 0.84 -14.96 0.58
C LEU A 255 -0.21 -14.68 -0.48
N LEU A 256 -1.07 -13.70 -0.19
CA LEU A 256 -2.15 -13.23 -1.05
C LEU A 256 -1.88 -11.80 -1.53
N ILE A 257 -2.35 -11.46 -2.72
CA ILE A 257 -2.22 -10.13 -3.33
C ILE A 257 -3.54 -9.68 -3.95
N ALA A 258 -3.87 -8.39 -3.84
CA ALA A 258 -5.13 -7.83 -4.33
C ALA A 258 -4.98 -6.39 -4.81
N GLY A 259 -5.95 -5.94 -5.62
CA GLY A 259 -6.05 -4.57 -6.10
C GLY A 259 -4.96 -4.19 -7.11
N ASN A 260 -4.53 -2.93 -7.09
CA ASN A 260 -3.52 -2.46 -8.05
C ASN A 260 -2.12 -3.05 -7.83
N ALA A 261 -1.89 -3.77 -6.73
CA ALA A 261 -0.67 -4.53 -6.53
C ALA A 261 -0.61 -5.77 -7.44
N SER A 262 -1.76 -6.35 -7.81
CA SER A 262 -1.85 -7.50 -8.72
C SER A 262 -2.39 -7.15 -10.12
N SER A 263 -2.96 -5.95 -10.32
CA SER A 263 -3.49 -5.53 -11.62
C SER A 263 -3.42 -4.02 -11.87
N GLY A 264 -2.65 -3.59 -12.86
CA GLY A 264 -2.52 -2.17 -13.24
C GLY A 264 -3.81 -1.53 -13.78
N SER A 265 -4.72 -2.34 -14.32
CA SER A 265 -6.01 -1.88 -14.89
C SER A 265 -7.15 -1.82 -13.88
N ALA A 266 -6.97 -2.36 -12.66
CA ALA A 266 -8.05 -2.39 -11.69
C ALA A 266 -8.48 -0.96 -11.30
N ASN A 267 -9.77 -0.68 -11.48
CA ASN A 267 -10.43 0.47 -10.87
C ASN A 267 -10.90 0.11 -9.45
N VAL A 268 -11.51 1.08 -8.75
CA VAL A 268 -11.90 0.88 -7.34
C VAL A 268 -12.83 -0.35 -7.16
N PRO A 269 -13.91 -0.54 -7.94
CA PRO A 269 -14.75 -1.74 -7.81
C PRO A 269 -14.00 -3.06 -8.03
N VAL A 270 -13.15 -3.13 -9.05
CA VAL A 270 -12.35 -4.35 -9.33
C VAL A 270 -11.36 -4.62 -8.19
N ALA A 271 -10.72 -3.58 -7.64
CA ALA A 271 -9.82 -3.73 -6.51
C ALA A 271 -10.55 -4.19 -5.23
N MET A 272 -11.76 -3.70 -4.99
CA MET A 272 -12.60 -4.15 -3.88
C MET A 272 -13.00 -5.63 -4.03
N ALA A 273 -13.38 -6.05 -5.24
CA ALA A 273 -13.71 -7.44 -5.52
C ALA A 273 -12.49 -8.36 -5.29
N ALA A 274 -11.31 -7.97 -5.78
CA ALA A 274 -10.07 -8.70 -5.54
C ALA A 274 -9.75 -8.82 -4.03
N GLY A 275 -9.97 -7.75 -3.25
CA GLY A 275 -9.81 -7.78 -1.80
C GLY A 275 -10.76 -8.75 -1.10
N THR A 276 -12.00 -8.85 -1.58
CA THR A 276 -13.00 -9.81 -1.06
C THR A 276 -12.55 -11.25 -1.29
N MET A 277 -12.07 -11.54 -2.51
CA MET A 277 -11.56 -12.86 -2.89
C MET A 277 -10.34 -13.25 -2.05
N ALA A 278 -9.33 -12.38 -1.97
CA ALA A 278 -8.15 -12.61 -1.15
C ALA A 278 -8.48 -12.80 0.33
N GLY A 279 -9.39 -11.98 0.88
CA GLY A 279 -9.83 -12.12 2.27
C GLY A 279 -10.52 -13.47 2.56
N ALA A 280 -11.33 -13.97 1.62
CA ALA A 280 -11.96 -15.27 1.73
C ALA A 280 -10.93 -16.42 1.76
N MET A 281 -9.85 -16.33 0.97
CA MET A 281 -8.76 -17.32 1.02
C MET A 281 -7.91 -17.24 2.26
N ALA A 282 -7.63 -16.04 2.76
CA ALA A 282 -6.93 -15.89 4.03
C ALA A 282 -7.69 -16.64 5.13
N ASN A 283 -9.01 -16.45 5.20
CA ASN A 283 -9.86 -17.18 6.14
C ASN A 283 -9.87 -18.69 5.89
N ALA A 284 -10.03 -19.14 4.65
CA ALA A 284 -10.03 -20.57 4.33
C ALA A 284 -8.70 -21.27 4.68
N GLY A 285 -7.58 -20.58 4.47
CA GLY A 285 -6.26 -21.04 4.88
C GLY A 285 -6.15 -21.21 6.40
N MET A 286 -6.54 -20.20 7.17
CA MET A 286 -6.55 -20.27 8.64
C MET A 286 -7.44 -21.40 9.16
N VAL A 287 -8.64 -21.58 8.61
CA VAL A 287 -9.53 -22.70 8.98
C VAL A 287 -8.87 -24.06 8.74
N THR A 288 -8.16 -24.21 7.62
CA THR A 288 -7.45 -25.46 7.30
C THR A 288 -6.31 -25.74 8.29
N GLU A 289 -5.57 -24.69 8.67
CA GLU A 289 -4.50 -24.76 9.67
C GLU A 289 -5.02 -25.08 11.08
N ASP A 290 -6.14 -24.45 11.49
CA ASP A 290 -6.81 -24.70 12.76
C ASP A 290 -7.26 -26.16 12.87
N VAL A 291 -7.85 -26.70 11.79
CA VAL A 291 -8.26 -28.11 11.73
C VAL A 291 -7.05 -29.05 11.85
N ALA A 292 -5.97 -28.77 11.14
CA ALA A 292 -4.74 -29.58 11.21
C ALA A 292 -4.14 -29.58 12.62
N THR A 293 -4.12 -28.41 13.26
CA THR A 293 -3.64 -28.23 14.64
C THR A 293 -4.49 -29.00 15.63
N ALA A 294 -5.81 -28.92 15.52
CA ALA A 294 -6.75 -29.62 16.40
C ALA A 294 -6.63 -31.15 16.28
N VAL A 295 -6.46 -31.67 15.05
CA VAL A 295 -6.23 -33.10 14.81
C VAL A 295 -4.93 -33.56 15.43
N ALA A 296 -3.84 -32.81 15.26
CA ALA A 296 -2.54 -33.13 15.85
C ALA A 296 -2.59 -33.14 17.39
N ALA A 297 -3.23 -32.14 18.00
CA ALA A 297 -3.40 -32.07 19.45
C ALA A 297 -4.21 -33.26 20.01
N THR A 298 -5.26 -33.67 19.30
CA THR A 298 -6.09 -34.83 19.69
C THR A 298 -5.31 -36.13 19.59
N ALA A 299 -4.49 -36.30 18.56
CA ALA A 299 -3.63 -37.47 18.39
C ALA A 299 -2.58 -37.59 19.50
N THR A 300 -1.95 -36.47 19.88
CA THR A 300 -1.01 -36.41 21.01
C THR A 300 -1.70 -36.75 22.33
N ALA A 301 -2.89 -36.18 22.60
CA ALA A 301 -3.65 -36.46 23.81
C ALA A 301 -4.09 -37.93 23.90
N ALA A 302 -4.42 -38.57 22.78
CA ALA A 302 -4.74 -40.00 22.72
C ALA A 302 -3.50 -40.89 22.95
N ALA A 303 -2.33 -40.48 22.46
CA ALA A 303 -1.07 -41.18 22.70
C ALA A 303 -0.63 -41.11 24.18
N ASP A 304 -0.80 -39.95 24.83
CA ASP A 304 -0.50 -39.78 26.27
C ASP A 304 -1.49 -40.53 27.18
N GLN A 305 -2.70 -40.81 26.69
CA GLN A 305 -3.72 -41.60 27.40
C GLN A 305 -3.61 -43.11 27.14
N ALA A 306 -2.70 -43.57 26.29
CA ALA A 306 -2.48 -44.99 26.07
C ALA A 306 -1.94 -45.63 27.37
N PRO A 307 -2.54 -46.74 27.87
CA PRO A 307 -2.14 -47.32 29.14
C PRO A 307 -0.69 -47.81 29.07
N VAL A 308 0.14 -47.34 30.00
CA VAL A 308 1.49 -47.89 30.22
C VAL A 308 1.32 -49.37 30.52
N ALA A 309 1.71 -50.24 29.58
CA ALA A 309 1.70 -51.67 29.81
C ALA A 309 2.55 -51.97 31.05
N SER A 310 1.90 -52.42 32.12
CA SER A 310 2.61 -52.90 33.32
C SER A 310 3.56 -54.03 32.91
N PRO A 311 4.81 -54.04 33.38
CA PRO A 311 5.75 -55.10 33.05
C PRO A 311 5.28 -56.37 33.76
N ALA A 312 4.56 -57.23 33.03
CA ALA A 312 4.15 -58.52 33.54
C ALA A 312 5.40 -59.39 33.76
N GLY A 313 5.68 -59.67 35.04
CA GLY A 313 6.12 -60.95 35.55
C GLY A 313 7.26 -61.64 34.80
N ARG A 314 8.48 -61.45 35.30
CA ARG A 314 9.62 -62.34 35.06
C ARG A 314 9.29 -63.73 35.63
N MET A 315 8.75 -64.64 34.83
CA MET A 315 8.69 -66.06 35.15
C MET A 315 9.74 -66.83 34.35
N SER A 316 10.70 -67.34 35.10
CA SER A 316 11.70 -68.33 34.72
C SER A 316 11.04 -69.64 34.25
N ALA A 317 11.44 -70.15 33.09
CA ALA A 317 11.41 -71.57 32.78
C ALA A 317 12.39 -71.92 31.64
N SER A 318 13.47 -72.60 32.03
CA SER A 318 14.25 -73.66 31.37
C SER A 318 14.17 -73.88 29.84
N SER A 319 15.37 -73.86 29.24
CA SER A 319 15.78 -74.51 27.99
C SER A 319 15.40 -76.01 27.93
N PRO A 320 15.22 -76.63 26.75
CA PRO A 320 16.40 -77.13 26.02
C PRO A 320 16.37 -77.10 24.48
N ALA A 321 17.59 -77.14 23.92
CA ALA A 321 18.07 -77.84 22.72
C ALA A 321 17.58 -77.48 21.30
N ALA A 322 18.50 -76.79 20.59
CA ALA A 322 19.00 -77.01 19.22
C ALA A 322 18.13 -77.72 18.16
N THR A 323 17.97 -77.09 16.99
CA THR A 323 18.41 -77.62 15.68
C THR A 323 18.54 -76.46 14.67
N SER A 324 19.66 -76.46 13.95
CA SER A 324 20.10 -75.55 12.87
C SER A 324 19.35 -75.73 11.55
N VAL A 325 19.26 -74.67 10.72
CA VAL A 325 19.39 -74.59 9.23
C VAL A 325 19.10 -73.11 8.86
N SER A 326 20.10 -72.25 8.58
CA SER A 326 20.74 -71.94 7.28
C SER A 326 19.78 -71.65 6.12
N THR A 327 19.71 -70.39 5.64
CA THR A 327 20.26 -69.92 4.34
C THR A 327 19.74 -68.54 3.90
N SER A 328 20.70 -67.67 3.52
CA SER A 328 20.73 -66.72 2.40
C SER A 328 19.71 -65.56 2.26
N SER A 329 20.25 -64.34 2.35
CA SER A 329 19.86 -63.12 1.61
C SER A 329 19.97 -63.28 0.06
N PRO A 330 19.94 -62.22 -0.79
CA PRO A 330 19.40 -60.85 -0.72
C PRO A 330 18.61 -60.43 -2.01
N VAL A 331 18.31 -59.13 -2.18
CA VAL A 331 18.47 -58.29 -3.41
C VAL A 331 17.21 -57.63 -4.03
N SER A 332 17.33 -56.29 -4.12
CA SER A 332 16.86 -55.29 -5.12
C SER A 332 15.36 -55.14 -5.45
N ALA A 333 14.79 -53.94 -5.32
CA ALA A 333 15.01 -52.72 -6.12
C ALA A 333 14.40 -52.79 -7.52
N SER A 334 13.25 -52.14 -7.66
CA SER A 334 12.93 -51.11 -8.66
C SER A 334 11.73 -50.33 -8.14
#